data_AF-A0A1G4PCP6-F1
#
_entry.id   AF-A0A1G4PCP6-F1
#
_cell.length_a   1.000
_cell.length_b   1.000
_cell.length_c   1.000
_cell.angle_alpha   90.00
_cell.angle_beta   90.00
_cell.angle_gamma   90.00
#
_symmetry.space_group_name_H-M   'P 1'
#
loop_
_entity.id
_entity.type
_entity.pdbx_description
1 polymer ?
#
loop_
_entity_poly.entity_id
_entity_poly.type
_entity_poly.pdbx_seq_one_letter_code
_entity_poly.pdbx_strand_id
1 'polypeptide(L)'
;MPHSSGGGSHGGGFHGGSHGGGGGSAAGGRTSSMPFPGGRRYVYYHYLTKKPVIVYADHDLSKPQDGAYLALFIMALVLGFGLIALINIFGNHFPNKLAMDYDTGILIEDRAEILDNNEEAMLVESLEAFRDETGITPAVITVNNEDWNKQMKGVTLERYAYDLYLEKFNDEKHWLIVYSQPEKPDPEFNKWYWEGMQGDDTDPILGTRETDSFNKRLQGNLLKEDKRSVAWAIADAFDGITPVAMKWYIDPAAVGVSIVMFILIPLPASILFIIYKVRRKNRSVTFCCDDEVIHQATCEYCGGVYIAGQHTNCPYCQASIQS
;
A
#
# COMPACT_ATOMS: atom_id res chain seq x y z
N MET A 1 -15.63 -2.23 14.45
CA MET A 1 -16.32 -3.52 14.68
C MET A 1 -15.27 -4.57 14.95
N PRO A 2 -15.46 -5.56 15.83
CA PRO A 2 -14.40 -6.53 16.10
C PRO A 2 -14.07 -7.35 14.86
N HIS A 3 -12.80 -7.71 14.71
CA HIS A 3 -12.32 -8.54 13.61
C HIS A 3 -11.31 -9.58 14.13
N SER A 4 -11.13 -10.65 13.34
CA SER A 4 -10.17 -11.70 13.70
C SER A 4 -8.75 -11.14 13.69
N SER A 5 -8.05 -11.36 14.79
CA SER A 5 -6.61 -11.13 14.94
C SER A 5 -5.79 -12.40 14.61
N GLY A 6 -6.47 -13.45 14.14
CA GLY A 6 -5.93 -14.76 13.85
C GLY A 6 -6.39 -15.83 14.85
N GLY A 7 -6.31 -17.07 14.39
CA GLY A 7 -6.68 -18.25 15.17
C GLY A 7 -5.89 -19.47 14.72
N GLY A 8 -5.87 -20.49 15.57
CA GLY A 8 -5.09 -21.69 15.38
C GLY A 8 -5.87 -22.95 15.68
N SER A 9 -5.38 -24.05 15.13
CA SER A 9 -5.86 -25.38 15.48
C SER A 9 -4.68 -26.34 15.55
N HIS A 10 -4.90 -27.48 16.20
CA HIS A 10 -3.92 -28.56 16.28
C HIS A 10 -3.46 -29.11 14.90
N GLY A 11 -4.15 -28.77 13.78
CA GLY A 11 -3.89 -29.27 12.42
C GLY A 11 -3.17 -28.31 11.44
N GLY A 12 -3.01 -27.03 11.78
CA GLY A 12 -2.20 -26.04 11.04
C GLY A 12 -2.82 -25.31 9.82
N GLY A 13 -2.52 -24.00 9.70
CA GLY A 13 -2.50 -23.23 8.44
C GLY A 13 -3.23 -21.87 8.44
N PHE A 14 -2.52 -20.77 8.08
CA PHE A 14 -3.04 -19.41 7.82
C PHE A 14 -3.02 -19.07 6.32
N HIS A 15 -4.02 -18.33 5.81
CA HIS A 15 -4.13 -17.90 4.41
C HIS A 15 -4.19 -16.38 4.24
N GLY A 16 -3.38 -15.84 3.34
CA GLY A 16 -3.49 -14.47 2.80
C GLY A 16 -3.36 -14.50 1.27
N GLY A 17 -4.20 -13.76 0.56
CA GLY A 17 -4.22 -13.70 -0.90
C GLY A 17 -4.36 -12.28 -1.42
N SER A 18 -3.77 -11.99 -2.59
CA SER A 18 -4.08 -10.84 -3.45
C SER A 18 -3.62 -11.08 -4.89
N HIS A 19 -4.51 -10.80 -5.85
CA HIS A 19 -4.27 -10.75 -7.29
C HIS A 19 -4.15 -9.29 -7.76
N GLY A 20 -3.39 -9.07 -8.84
CA GLY A 20 -3.46 -7.84 -9.62
C GLY A 20 -2.61 -7.93 -10.89
N GLY A 21 -3.25 -7.84 -12.06
CA GLY A 21 -2.61 -7.91 -13.37
C GLY A 21 -2.85 -6.67 -14.24
N GLY A 22 -1.97 -6.53 -15.24
CA GLY A 22 -2.29 -6.05 -16.61
C GLY A 22 -2.48 -4.56 -16.85
N GLY A 23 -1.63 -3.97 -17.70
CA GLY A 23 -1.86 -2.67 -18.34
C GLY A 23 -1.36 -2.65 -19.78
N GLY A 24 -2.28 -2.41 -20.73
CA GLY A 24 -2.03 -2.39 -22.18
C GLY A 24 -1.64 -1.01 -22.74
N SER A 25 -0.99 -1.01 -23.89
CA SER A 25 -0.40 0.16 -24.56
C SER A 25 -1.38 0.88 -25.49
N ALA A 26 -1.37 2.21 -25.45
CA ALA A 26 -2.20 3.10 -26.27
C ALA A 26 -1.53 3.47 -27.62
N ALA A 27 -2.35 3.65 -28.66
CA ALA A 27 -1.97 4.01 -30.03
C ALA A 27 -1.63 5.52 -30.16
N GLY A 28 -0.53 5.85 -30.86
CA GLY A 28 -0.08 7.22 -31.13
C GLY A 28 0.08 7.52 -32.63
N GLY A 29 -0.16 8.77 -33.04
CA GLY A 29 -0.14 9.25 -34.44
C GLY A 29 1.24 9.15 -35.13
N ARG A 30 1.25 9.15 -36.47
CA ARG A 30 2.42 8.79 -37.30
C ARG A 30 3.21 10.01 -37.76
N THR A 31 4.52 10.01 -37.51
CA THR A 31 5.51 10.95 -38.07
C THR A 31 6.54 10.20 -38.91
N SER A 32 6.94 10.75 -40.07
CA SER A 32 7.87 10.12 -41.01
C SER A 32 8.80 11.15 -41.68
N SER A 33 10.03 10.77 -41.99
CA SER A 33 10.94 11.55 -42.85
C SER A 33 10.62 11.42 -44.34
N MET A 34 9.78 10.45 -44.71
CA MET A 34 9.30 10.21 -46.07
C MET A 34 7.79 10.52 -46.18
N PRO A 35 7.33 10.98 -47.36
CA PRO A 35 5.90 11.23 -47.59
C PRO A 35 5.10 9.93 -47.42
N PHE A 36 3.90 10.05 -46.85
CA PHE A 36 2.97 8.92 -46.69
C PHE A 36 1.52 9.37 -46.88
N PRO A 37 0.60 8.45 -47.24
CA PRO A 37 -0.80 8.80 -47.47
C PRO A 37 -1.44 9.44 -46.24
N GLY A 38 -2.02 10.63 -46.41
CA GLY A 38 -2.67 11.40 -45.33
C GLY A 38 -1.74 12.28 -44.50
N GLY A 39 -0.42 12.25 -44.73
CA GLY A 39 0.55 13.11 -44.03
C GLY A 39 0.71 14.49 -44.67
N ARG A 40 0.77 15.54 -43.85
CA ARG A 40 1.10 16.92 -44.26
C ARG A 40 2.59 17.20 -44.08
N ARG A 41 3.15 18.07 -44.92
CA ARG A 41 4.58 18.44 -44.93
C ARG A 41 4.85 19.61 -43.98
N TYR A 42 5.83 19.44 -43.10
CA TYR A 42 6.28 20.43 -42.14
C TYR A 42 7.78 20.68 -42.27
N VAL A 43 8.20 21.93 -42.15
CA VAL A 43 9.63 22.31 -42.11
C VAL A 43 9.95 22.87 -40.74
N TYR A 44 11.06 22.43 -40.14
CA TYR A 44 11.65 23.08 -38.98
C TYR A 44 13.15 23.36 -39.21
N TYR A 45 13.68 24.39 -38.56
CA TYR A 45 15.09 24.75 -38.69
C TYR A 45 15.92 24.14 -37.57
N HIS A 46 16.93 23.37 -37.92
CA HIS A 46 17.79 22.72 -36.95
C HIS A 46 18.93 23.68 -36.54
N TYR A 47 18.90 24.16 -35.29
CA TYR A 47 19.78 25.24 -34.82
C TYR A 47 21.28 24.94 -34.91
N LEU A 48 21.69 23.69 -34.65
CA LEU A 48 23.11 23.29 -34.67
C LEU A 48 23.67 23.11 -36.08
N THR A 49 22.86 22.61 -37.01
CA THR A 49 23.29 22.33 -38.39
C THR A 49 22.97 23.48 -39.34
N LYS A 50 22.20 24.47 -38.86
CA LYS A 50 21.74 25.66 -39.59
C LYS A 50 21.10 25.33 -40.95
N LYS A 51 20.36 24.21 -40.99
CA LYS A 51 19.67 23.72 -42.19
C LYS A 51 18.19 23.45 -41.91
N PRO A 52 17.30 23.66 -42.90
CA PRO A 52 15.90 23.23 -42.82
C PRO A 52 15.80 21.70 -42.90
N VAL A 53 14.91 21.11 -42.10
CA VAL A 53 14.58 19.68 -42.09
C VAL A 53 13.10 19.51 -42.38
N ILE A 54 12.78 18.63 -43.32
CA ILE A 54 11.41 18.32 -43.77
C ILE A 54 10.91 17.05 -43.06
N VAL A 55 9.70 17.09 -42.52
CA VAL A 55 9.03 15.95 -41.87
C VAL A 55 7.56 15.90 -42.30
N TYR A 56 7.00 14.70 -42.44
CA TYR A 56 5.60 14.45 -42.75
C TYR A 56 4.87 13.93 -41.50
N ALA A 57 3.65 14.43 -41.24
CA ALA A 57 2.82 13.99 -40.11
C ALA A 57 1.32 14.03 -40.43
N ASP A 58 0.56 13.06 -39.90
CA ASP A 58 -0.91 12.97 -40.02
C ASP A 58 -1.66 13.87 -39.01
N HIS A 59 -0.91 14.51 -38.11
CA HIS A 59 -1.41 15.44 -37.11
C HIS A 59 -0.68 16.78 -37.21
N ASP A 60 -1.29 17.81 -36.62
CA ASP A 60 -0.74 19.17 -36.65
C ASP A 60 0.47 19.28 -35.71
N LEU A 61 1.68 19.36 -36.29
CA LEU A 61 2.92 19.54 -35.55
C LEU A 61 3.12 20.96 -35.01
N SER A 62 2.38 21.95 -35.54
CA SER A 62 2.45 23.35 -35.09
C SER A 62 1.68 23.60 -33.79
N LYS A 63 0.70 22.73 -33.50
CA LYS A 63 -0.09 22.82 -32.27
C LYS A 63 0.65 22.15 -31.10
N PRO A 64 0.67 22.78 -29.91
CA PRO A 64 1.19 22.13 -28.72
C PRO A 64 0.36 20.87 -28.45
N GLN A 65 1.01 19.72 -28.26
CA GLN A 65 0.35 18.57 -27.66
C GLN A 65 0.10 18.90 -26.19
N ASP A 66 -1.14 18.76 -25.73
CA ASP A 66 -1.60 19.04 -24.36
C ASP A 66 -0.97 18.14 -23.27
N GLY A 67 -0.09 17.23 -23.67
CA GLY A 67 0.54 16.24 -22.80
C GLY A 67 1.43 16.79 -21.68
N ALA A 68 1.78 18.08 -21.68
CA ALA A 68 2.53 18.68 -20.57
C ALA A 68 1.68 18.90 -19.32
N TYR A 69 0.41 19.28 -19.49
CA TYR A 69 -0.52 19.35 -18.36
C TYR A 69 -0.81 17.95 -17.82
N LEU A 70 -0.89 16.95 -18.71
CA LEU A 70 -1.01 15.54 -18.32
C LEU A 70 0.23 15.07 -17.52
N ALA A 71 1.44 15.41 -17.95
CA ALA A 71 2.66 15.05 -17.24
C ALA A 71 2.76 15.72 -15.85
N LEU A 72 2.40 17.00 -15.75
CA LEU A 72 2.32 17.72 -14.46
C LEU A 72 1.24 17.14 -13.55
N PHE A 73 0.09 16.76 -14.11
CA PHE A 73 -0.99 16.11 -13.38
C PHE A 73 -0.58 14.74 -12.85
N ILE A 74 0.05 13.90 -13.67
CA ILE A 74 0.58 12.59 -13.24
C ILE A 74 1.64 12.77 -12.15
N MET A 75 2.54 13.74 -12.29
CA MET A 75 3.54 14.05 -11.27
C MET A 75 2.91 14.50 -9.94
N ALA A 76 1.88 15.35 -10.00
CA ALA A 76 1.14 15.79 -8.82
C ALA A 76 0.42 14.62 -8.14
N LEU A 77 -0.18 13.71 -8.91
CA LEU A 77 -0.81 12.49 -8.38
C LEU A 77 0.22 11.59 -7.68
N VAL A 78 1.36 11.32 -8.31
CA VAL A 78 2.42 10.47 -7.74
C VAL A 78 2.96 11.06 -6.43
N LEU A 79 3.21 12.37 -6.40
CA LEU A 79 3.67 13.05 -5.19
C LEU A 79 2.60 13.04 -4.09
N GLY A 80 1.33 13.22 -4.46
CA GLY A 80 0.20 13.12 -3.54
C GLY A 80 0.07 11.73 -2.92
N PHE A 81 0.07 10.68 -3.75
CA PHE A 81 0.03 9.29 -3.27
C PHE A 81 1.27 8.93 -2.43
N GLY A 82 2.46 9.40 -2.82
CA GLY A 82 3.67 9.22 -2.02
C GLY A 82 3.56 9.88 -0.64
N LEU A 83 2.99 11.09 -0.56
CA LEU A 83 2.80 11.79 0.72
C LEU A 83 1.83 11.02 1.63
N ILE A 84 0.73 10.51 1.06
CA ILE A 84 -0.22 9.67 1.78
C ILE A 84 0.48 8.40 2.30
N ALA A 85 1.30 7.74 1.48
CA ALA A 85 2.07 6.57 1.91
C ALA A 85 3.01 6.89 3.10
N LEU A 86 3.72 8.01 3.07
CA LEU A 86 4.56 8.44 4.19
C LEU A 86 3.75 8.73 5.45
N ILE A 87 2.61 9.41 5.33
CA ILE A 87 1.74 9.69 6.48
C ILE A 87 1.26 8.38 7.11
N ASN A 88 0.96 7.35 6.32
CA ASN A 88 0.59 6.04 6.87
C ASN A 88 1.79 5.35 7.56
N ILE A 89 3.00 5.41 6.99
CA ILE A 89 4.23 4.80 7.57
C ILE A 89 4.66 5.47 8.88
N PHE A 90 4.43 6.77 9.04
CA PHE A 90 4.82 7.46 10.27
C PHE A 90 3.65 7.65 11.24
N GLY A 91 2.42 7.77 10.74
CA GLY A 91 1.22 8.02 11.57
C GLY A 91 0.74 6.81 12.34
N ASN A 92 0.83 5.61 11.76
CA ASN A 92 0.29 4.38 12.36
C ASN A 92 1.34 3.58 13.16
N HIS A 93 2.57 4.08 13.26
CA HIS A 93 3.70 3.34 13.84
C HIS A 93 4.21 3.94 15.17
N PHE A 94 3.57 4.99 15.66
CA PHE A 94 3.72 5.47 17.04
C PHE A 94 2.51 5.03 17.85
N PRO A 95 2.58 3.85 18.52
CA PRO A 95 1.48 3.40 19.34
C PRO A 95 1.27 4.40 20.49
N ASN A 96 0.06 4.93 20.59
CA ASN A 96 -0.36 5.74 21.72
C ASN A 96 -1.18 4.86 22.65
N LYS A 97 -0.90 4.93 23.95
CA LYS A 97 -1.65 4.18 24.95
C LYS A 97 -3.14 4.52 24.81
N LEU A 98 -3.97 3.49 24.76
CA LEU A 98 -5.41 3.63 24.59
C LEU A 98 -6.04 4.31 25.82
N ALA A 99 -7.03 5.17 25.59
CA ALA A 99 -7.74 5.83 26.67
C ALA A 99 -8.57 4.81 27.46
N MET A 100 -8.39 4.80 28.79
CA MET A 100 -9.09 3.91 29.72
C MET A 100 -10.39 4.55 30.24
N ASP A 101 -11.22 5.07 29.33
CA ASP A 101 -12.53 5.69 29.59
C ASP A 101 -13.70 4.71 29.39
N TYR A 102 -13.46 3.42 29.65
CA TYR A 102 -14.37 2.31 29.44
C TYR A 102 -14.22 1.25 30.56
N ASP A 103 -14.95 0.13 30.49
CA ASP A 103 -14.80 -0.94 31.47
C ASP A 103 -13.51 -1.75 31.24
N THR A 104 -12.55 -1.54 32.12
CA THR A 104 -11.21 -2.15 32.06
C THR A 104 -11.06 -3.40 32.94
N GLY A 105 -12.18 -3.97 33.42
CA GLY A 105 -12.18 -5.23 34.15
C GLY A 105 -11.69 -6.39 33.28
N ILE A 106 -10.71 -7.15 33.79
CA ILE A 106 -10.27 -8.38 33.11
C ILE A 106 -11.40 -9.41 33.21
N LEU A 107 -11.87 -9.89 32.06
CA LEU A 107 -12.88 -10.93 31.96
C LEU A 107 -12.19 -12.28 31.70
N ILE A 108 -12.27 -13.21 32.66
CA ILE A 108 -11.93 -14.62 32.47
C ILE A 108 -13.20 -15.43 32.73
N GLU A 109 -13.63 -16.21 31.74
CA GLU A 109 -14.80 -17.09 31.84
C GLU A 109 -14.41 -18.51 31.44
N ASP A 110 -14.24 -19.39 32.44
CA ASP A 110 -13.83 -20.78 32.23
C ASP A 110 -15.04 -21.72 32.07
N ARG A 111 -15.64 -21.78 30.87
CA ARG A 111 -16.79 -22.68 30.63
C ARG A 111 -16.36 -24.12 30.36
N ALA A 112 -15.12 -24.33 29.94
CA ALA A 112 -14.59 -25.66 29.69
C ALA A 112 -14.08 -26.37 30.97
N GLU A 113 -14.07 -25.66 32.11
CA GLU A 113 -13.56 -26.14 33.41
C GLU A 113 -12.11 -26.65 33.33
N ILE A 114 -11.25 -25.87 32.68
CA ILE A 114 -9.85 -26.23 32.39
C ILE A 114 -8.83 -25.38 33.15
N LEU A 115 -9.28 -24.33 33.84
CA LEU A 115 -8.42 -23.41 34.57
C LEU A 115 -8.56 -23.67 36.08
N ASP A 116 -7.43 -23.83 36.77
CA ASP A 116 -7.42 -23.81 38.23
C ASP A 116 -7.23 -22.38 38.80
N ASN A 117 -7.51 -22.20 40.09
CA ASN A 117 -7.43 -20.88 40.74
C ASN A 117 -6.03 -20.24 40.69
N ASN A 118 -4.96 -21.04 40.71
CA ASN A 118 -3.59 -20.50 40.65
C ASN A 118 -3.25 -20.09 39.22
N GLU A 119 -3.70 -20.86 38.25
CA GLU A 119 -3.57 -20.59 36.82
C GLU A 119 -4.34 -19.36 36.40
N GLU A 120 -5.56 -19.19 36.91
CA GLU A 120 -6.37 -17.97 36.69
C GLU A 120 -5.65 -16.75 37.28
N ALA A 121 -5.13 -16.83 38.51
CA ALA A 121 -4.41 -15.71 39.13
C ALA A 121 -3.16 -15.29 38.33
N MET A 122 -2.37 -16.25 37.85
CA MET A 122 -1.22 -15.99 36.99
C MET A 122 -1.65 -15.38 35.66
N LEU A 123 -2.73 -15.89 35.05
CA LEU A 123 -3.27 -15.35 33.81
C LEU A 123 -3.69 -13.89 33.99
N VAL A 124 -4.44 -13.58 35.06
CA VAL A 124 -4.84 -12.21 35.40
C VAL A 124 -3.62 -11.29 35.46
N GLU A 125 -2.55 -11.67 36.15
CA GLU A 125 -1.33 -10.84 36.26
C GLU A 125 -0.76 -10.46 34.88
N SER A 126 -0.65 -11.42 33.96
CA SER A 126 -0.20 -11.17 32.58
C SER A 126 -1.16 -10.27 31.79
N LEU A 127 -2.48 -10.46 31.94
CA LEU A 127 -3.48 -9.64 31.24
C LEU A 127 -3.50 -8.20 31.78
N GLU A 128 -3.35 -8.03 33.09
CA GLU A 128 -3.24 -6.71 33.72
C GLU A 128 -1.97 -5.99 33.31
N ALA A 129 -0.82 -6.68 33.25
CA ALA A 129 0.42 -6.09 32.76
C ALA A 129 0.29 -5.59 31.32
N PHE A 130 -0.36 -6.37 30.44
CA PHE A 130 -0.63 -5.95 29.07
C PHE A 130 -1.55 -4.73 29.00
N ARG A 131 -2.63 -4.73 29.78
CA ARG A 131 -3.56 -3.60 29.88
C ARG A 131 -2.88 -2.35 30.41
N ASP A 132 -2.06 -2.47 31.44
CA ASP A 132 -1.41 -1.34 32.07
C ASP A 132 -0.36 -0.71 31.14
N GLU A 133 0.25 -1.48 30.25
CA GLU A 133 1.17 -0.98 29.23
C GLU A 133 0.42 -0.33 28.04
N THR A 134 -0.61 -0.99 27.52
CA THR A 134 -1.25 -0.62 26.24
C THR A 134 -2.53 0.17 26.37
N GLY A 135 -3.22 0.07 27.51
CA GLY A 135 -4.58 0.57 27.71
C GLY A 135 -5.68 -0.31 27.11
N ILE A 136 -5.33 -1.42 26.42
CA ILE A 136 -6.27 -2.40 25.87
C ILE A 136 -6.61 -3.42 26.95
N THR A 137 -7.86 -3.85 27.07
CA THR A 137 -8.26 -4.81 28.11
C THR A 137 -8.41 -6.21 27.50
N PRO A 138 -7.51 -7.16 27.79
CA PRO A 138 -7.67 -8.53 27.31
C PRO A 138 -8.81 -9.26 28.04
N ALA A 139 -9.39 -10.23 27.36
CA ALA A 139 -10.34 -11.16 27.94
C ALA A 139 -10.05 -12.59 27.47
N VAL A 140 -10.35 -13.58 28.31
CA VAL A 140 -10.17 -15.00 27.99
C VAL A 140 -11.45 -15.75 28.28
N ILE A 141 -11.95 -16.48 27.29
CA ILE A 141 -13.11 -17.36 27.46
C ILE A 141 -12.71 -18.75 26.98
N THR A 142 -12.86 -19.75 27.85
CA THR A 142 -12.69 -21.16 27.46
C THR A 142 -14.08 -21.74 27.20
N VAL A 143 -14.21 -22.55 26.14
CA VAL A 143 -15.47 -23.20 25.76
C VAL A 143 -15.24 -24.62 25.30
N ASN A 144 -16.27 -25.46 25.31
CA ASN A 144 -16.16 -26.77 24.71
C ASN A 144 -16.35 -26.72 23.19
N ASN A 145 -15.70 -27.62 22.46
CA ASN A 145 -15.85 -27.72 20.99
C ASN A 145 -17.32 -27.88 20.60
N GLU A 146 -18.02 -28.61 21.44
CA GLU A 146 -19.44 -28.84 21.41
C GLU A 146 -20.28 -27.57 21.41
N ASP A 147 -19.88 -26.50 22.11
CA ASP A 147 -20.69 -25.29 22.29
C ASP A 147 -20.91 -24.52 20.98
N TRP A 148 -19.91 -24.52 20.10
CA TRP A 148 -19.95 -23.84 18.82
C TRP A 148 -20.19 -24.80 17.64
N ASN A 149 -19.77 -26.06 17.76
CA ASN A 149 -19.92 -27.06 16.69
C ASN A 149 -21.29 -27.76 16.71
N LYS A 150 -22.06 -27.71 17.83
CA LYS A 150 -23.43 -28.26 17.89
C LYS A 150 -24.45 -27.36 17.17
N GLN A 151 -24.17 -26.07 16.96
CA GLN A 151 -25.21 -25.09 16.65
C GLN A 151 -25.65 -25.04 15.18
N MET A 152 -24.81 -25.42 14.20
CA MET A 152 -25.19 -25.62 12.79
C MET A 152 -23.97 -26.10 11.97
N LYS A 153 -24.17 -26.90 10.92
CA LYS A 153 -23.09 -27.24 9.97
C LYS A 153 -22.53 -25.96 9.35
N GLY A 154 -21.25 -25.67 9.57
CA GLY A 154 -20.53 -24.55 8.95
C GLY A 154 -20.25 -23.35 9.86
N VAL A 155 -20.59 -23.42 11.16
CA VAL A 155 -20.16 -22.43 12.14
C VAL A 155 -18.67 -22.66 12.47
N THR A 156 -17.86 -21.61 12.32
CA THR A 156 -16.45 -21.61 12.70
C THR A 156 -16.28 -21.05 14.12
N LEU A 157 -15.18 -21.41 14.79
CA LEU A 157 -14.83 -20.79 16.07
C LEU A 157 -14.71 -19.26 15.94
N GLU A 158 -14.18 -18.77 14.82
CA GLU A 158 -14.13 -17.34 14.49
C GLU A 158 -15.49 -16.64 14.57
N ARG A 159 -16.53 -17.23 13.96
CA ARG A 159 -17.88 -16.64 13.99
C ARG A 159 -18.45 -16.67 15.41
N TYR A 160 -18.23 -17.74 16.14
CA TYR A 160 -18.67 -17.87 17.52
C TYR A 160 -17.96 -16.86 18.45
N ALA A 161 -16.66 -16.69 18.29
CA ALA A 161 -15.87 -15.72 19.05
C ALA A 161 -16.30 -14.27 18.73
N TYR A 162 -16.65 -13.97 17.48
CA TYR A 162 -17.23 -12.69 17.09
C TYR A 162 -18.55 -12.41 17.81
N ASP A 163 -19.47 -13.38 17.82
CA ASP A 163 -20.76 -13.22 18.49
C ASP A 163 -20.57 -13.09 20.02
N LEU A 164 -19.62 -13.82 20.63
CA LEU A 164 -19.23 -13.64 22.03
C LEU A 164 -18.66 -12.25 22.32
N TYR A 165 -17.83 -11.70 21.44
CA TYR A 165 -17.29 -10.35 21.61
C TYR A 165 -18.42 -9.33 21.70
N LEU A 166 -19.38 -9.37 20.77
CA LEU A 166 -20.52 -8.46 20.75
C LEU A 166 -21.47 -8.63 21.93
N GLU A 167 -21.54 -9.84 22.51
CA GLU A 167 -22.31 -10.10 23.71
C GLU A 167 -21.66 -9.48 24.96
N LYS A 168 -20.33 -9.57 25.06
CA LYS A 168 -19.58 -9.19 26.27
C LYS A 168 -19.19 -7.72 26.31
N PHE A 169 -18.93 -7.11 25.16
CA PHE A 169 -18.36 -5.77 25.08
C PHE A 169 -19.27 -4.85 24.29
N ASN A 170 -19.45 -3.63 24.81
CA ASN A 170 -20.23 -2.56 24.17
C ASN A 170 -19.33 -1.51 23.50
N ASP A 171 -18.02 -1.73 23.50
CA ASP A 171 -16.99 -0.91 22.88
C ASP A 171 -16.03 -1.79 22.05
N GLU A 172 -14.99 -1.18 21.49
CA GLU A 172 -14.04 -1.84 20.59
C GLU A 172 -12.60 -1.80 21.14
N LYS A 173 -12.45 -1.78 22.48
CA LYS A 173 -11.19 -1.60 23.21
C LYS A 173 -10.73 -2.86 23.95
N HIS A 174 -11.36 -4.00 23.67
CA HIS A 174 -10.99 -5.31 24.21
C HIS A 174 -10.31 -6.19 23.17
N TRP A 175 -9.50 -7.13 23.66
CA TRP A 175 -8.95 -8.22 22.87
C TRP A 175 -9.33 -9.56 23.51
N LEU A 176 -10.28 -10.25 22.88
CA LEU A 176 -10.86 -11.50 23.37
C LEU A 176 -10.10 -12.70 22.80
N ILE A 177 -9.59 -13.57 23.66
CA ILE A 177 -9.02 -14.86 23.30
C ILE A 177 -10.03 -15.95 23.67
N VAL A 178 -10.51 -16.69 22.67
CA VAL A 178 -11.41 -17.83 22.86
C VAL A 178 -10.63 -19.11 22.64
N TYR A 179 -10.48 -19.93 23.68
CA TYR A 179 -9.88 -21.27 23.58
C TYR A 179 -10.99 -22.33 23.60
N SER A 180 -10.83 -23.36 22.78
CA SER A 180 -11.80 -24.45 22.73
C SER A 180 -11.16 -25.83 22.67
N GLN A 181 -11.73 -26.76 23.44
CA GLN A 181 -11.37 -28.17 23.41
C GLN A 181 -12.59 -29.08 23.61
N PRO A 182 -12.54 -30.37 23.24
CA PRO A 182 -13.66 -31.28 23.47
C PRO A 182 -14.04 -31.38 24.96
N GLU A 183 -15.33 -31.54 25.28
CA GLU A 183 -15.81 -31.87 26.65
C GLU A 183 -15.06 -33.10 27.22
N LYS A 184 -14.67 -34.02 26.35
CA LYS A 184 -13.90 -35.23 26.69
C LYS A 184 -12.66 -35.28 25.80
N PRO A 185 -11.56 -34.63 26.19
CA PRO A 185 -10.34 -34.62 25.40
C PRO A 185 -9.76 -36.04 25.33
N ASP A 186 -9.33 -36.45 24.13
CA ASP A 186 -8.64 -37.72 23.95
C ASP A 186 -7.24 -37.62 24.58
N PRO A 187 -6.84 -38.56 25.46
CA PRO A 187 -5.52 -38.57 26.07
C PRO A 187 -4.36 -38.69 25.08
N GLU A 188 -4.60 -39.27 23.90
CA GLU A 188 -3.61 -39.45 22.84
C GLU A 188 -3.58 -38.25 21.88
N PHE A 189 -4.73 -37.61 21.65
CA PHE A 189 -4.83 -36.45 20.75
C PHE A 189 -5.95 -35.46 21.12
N ASN A 190 -5.62 -34.42 21.89
CA ASN A 190 -6.59 -33.37 22.21
C ASN A 190 -6.82 -32.43 21.02
N LYS A 191 -8.00 -32.48 20.40
CA LYS A 191 -8.36 -31.63 19.26
C LYS A 191 -8.81 -30.24 19.69
N TRP A 192 -7.86 -29.40 20.07
CA TRP A 192 -8.11 -28.01 20.48
C TRP A 192 -8.08 -27.02 19.31
N TYR A 193 -8.69 -25.86 19.55
CA TYR A 193 -8.79 -24.69 18.69
C TYR A 193 -8.65 -23.43 19.53
N TRP A 194 -8.23 -22.32 18.93
CA TRP A 194 -8.33 -21.02 19.57
C TRP A 194 -8.50 -19.92 18.52
N GLU A 195 -9.12 -18.81 18.92
CA GLU A 195 -9.32 -17.62 18.09
C GLU A 195 -9.11 -16.36 18.92
N GLY A 196 -8.43 -15.36 18.36
CA GLY A 196 -8.37 -14.01 18.92
C GLY A 196 -9.28 -13.03 18.16
N MET A 197 -10.13 -12.30 18.87
CA MET A 197 -11.00 -11.25 18.34
C MET A 197 -10.61 -9.89 18.93
N GLN A 198 -10.19 -8.96 18.08
CA GLN A 198 -9.78 -7.62 18.48
C GLN A 198 -10.79 -6.56 18.04
N GLY A 199 -11.00 -5.52 18.84
CA GLY A 199 -11.80 -4.35 18.43
C GLY A 199 -10.98 -3.35 17.62
N ASP A 200 -11.62 -2.59 16.73
CA ASP A 200 -10.91 -1.68 15.80
C ASP A 200 -10.12 -0.57 16.53
N ASP A 201 -10.58 -0.12 17.71
CA ASP A 201 -9.85 0.91 18.47
C ASP A 201 -8.51 0.39 19.01
N THR A 202 -8.26 -0.92 18.93
CA THR A 202 -7.01 -1.55 19.35
C THR A 202 -5.95 -1.58 18.24
N ASP A 203 -6.33 -1.44 16.96
CA ASP A 203 -5.45 -1.57 15.78
C ASP A 203 -4.19 -0.68 15.80
N PRO A 204 -4.22 0.56 16.34
CA PRO A 204 -3.01 1.38 16.42
C PRO A 204 -1.91 0.78 17.30
N ILE A 205 -2.24 -0.20 18.15
CA ILE A 205 -1.31 -0.91 19.03
C ILE A 205 -1.19 -2.38 18.61
N LEU A 206 -2.31 -3.03 18.28
CA LEU A 206 -2.39 -4.43 17.85
C LEU A 206 -2.35 -4.55 16.32
N GLY A 207 -1.17 -4.26 15.76
CA GLY A 207 -0.90 -4.50 14.35
C GLY A 207 -0.63 -5.98 14.05
N THR A 208 -0.41 -6.27 12.76
CA THR A 208 -0.08 -7.62 12.28
C THR A 208 1.17 -8.21 12.97
N ARG A 209 2.12 -7.37 13.39
CA ARG A 209 3.36 -7.83 14.03
C ARG A 209 3.10 -8.36 15.44
N GLU A 210 2.32 -7.62 16.21
CA GLU A 210 1.96 -7.92 17.59
C GLU A 210 1.09 -9.16 17.63
N THR A 211 0.06 -9.21 16.78
CA THR A 211 -0.83 -10.38 16.65
C THR A 211 -0.07 -11.59 16.10
N ASP A 212 0.76 -11.48 15.06
CA ASP A 212 1.58 -12.61 14.59
C ASP A 212 2.54 -13.14 15.66
N SER A 213 3.15 -12.24 16.44
CA SER A 213 4.06 -12.62 17.52
C SER A 213 3.32 -13.36 18.63
N PHE A 214 2.16 -12.85 19.03
CA PHE A 214 1.27 -13.51 19.97
C PHE A 214 0.84 -14.89 19.45
N ASN A 215 0.29 -14.94 18.24
CA ASN A 215 -0.24 -16.14 17.60
C ASN A 215 0.82 -17.23 17.51
N LYS A 216 2.04 -16.90 17.08
CA LYS A 216 3.17 -17.86 17.01
C LYS A 216 3.56 -18.38 18.39
N ARG A 217 3.57 -17.52 19.41
CA ARG A 217 3.95 -17.90 20.77
C ARG A 217 2.88 -18.77 21.43
N LEU A 218 1.61 -18.36 21.36
CA LEU A 218 0.48 -19.13 21.86
C LEU A 218 0.39 -20.50 21.16
N GLN A 219 0.36 -20.52 19.83
CA GLN A 219 0.32 -21.77 19.06
C GLN A 219 1.51 -22.67 19.41
N GLY A 220 2.72 -22.10 19.46
CA GLY A 220 3.93 -22.84 19.81
C GLY A 220 3.92 -23.38 21.24
N ASN A 221 3.27 -22.69 22.17
CA ASN A 221 3.11 -23.14 23.56
C ASN A 221 2.06 -24.23 23.70
N LEU A 222 0.92 -24.11 23.01
CA LEU A 222 -0.14 -25.12 23.02
C LEU A 222 0.27 -26.42 22.32
N LEU A 223 1.24 -26.37 21.39
CA LEU A 223 1.78 -27.54 20.70
C LEU A 223 2.87 -28.29 21.49
N LYS A 224 3.39 -27.73 22.59
CA LYS A 224 4.40 -28.43 23.39
C LYS A 224 3.73 -29.57 24.15
N GLU A 225 4.32 -30.75 24.08
CA GLU A 225 3.87 -31.95 24.81
C GLU A 225 4.15 -31.87 26.33
N ASP A 226 4.75 -30.78 26.83
CA ASP A 226 4.98 -30.62 28.26
C ASP A 226 3.68 -30.25 28.99
N LYS A 227 3.61 -30.55 30.30
CA LYS A 227 2.42 -30.37 31.16
C LYS A 227 2.05 -28.88 31.41
N ARG A 228 2.28 -27.99 30.46
CA ARG A 228 1.90 -26.58 30.61
C ARG A 228 0.41 -26.45 30.36
N SER A 229 -0.26 -25.69 31.22
CA SER A 229 -1.68 -25.44 31.07
C SER A 229 -1.97 -24.39 30.02
N VAL A 230 -3.23 -24.34 29.60
CA VAL A 230 -3.74 -23.38 28.63
C VAL A 230 -3.58 -21.95 29.15
N ALA A 231 -3.88 -21.70 30.43
CA ALA A 231 -3.63 -20.42 31.08
C ALA A 231 -2.16 -19.99 30.98
N TRP A 232 -1.21 -20.90 31.25
CA TRP A 232 0.21 -20.58 31.09
C TRP A 232 0.56 -20.22 29.65
N ALA A 233 0.03 -20.96 28.68
CA ALA A 233 0.33 -20.71 27.26
C ALA A 233 -0.17 -19.32 26.80
N ILE A 234 -1.35 -18.91 27.27
CA ILE A 234 -1.93 -17.58 27.00
C ILE A 234 -1.15 -16.50 27.74
N ALA A 235 -0.89 -16.69 29.04
CA ALA A 235 -0.11 -15.76 29.87
C ALA A 235 1.28 -15.49 29.27
N ASP A 236 2.02 -16.55 28.92
CA ASP A 236 3.35 -16.44 28.31
C ASP A 236 3.30 -15.73 26.94
N ALA A 237 2.22 -15.90 26.18
CA ALA A 237 2.03 -15.18 24.92
C ALA A 237 1.84 -13.67 25.16
N PHE A 238 1.03 -13.28 26.14
CA PHE A 238 0.86 -11.88 26.55
C PHE A 238 2.15 -11.27 27.12
N ASP A 239 2.83 -11.97 28.03
CA ASP A 239 4.11 -11.55 28.61
C ASP A 239 5.17 -11.32 27.52
N GLY A 240 5.09 -12.09 26.44
CA GLY A 240 5.97 -11.96 25.31
C GLY A 240 5.79 -10.71 24.48
N ILE A 241 4.55 -10.27 24.30
CA ILE A 241 4.22 -9.12 23.47
C ILE A 241 4.19 -7.81 24.27
N THR A 242 3.85 -7.85 25.56
CA THR A 242 3.74 -6.67 26.44
C THR A 242 4.95 -5.72 26.32
N PRO A 243 6.22 -6.17 26.46
CA PRO A 243 7.37 -5.27 26.41
C PRO A 243 7.71 -4.74 25.02
N VAL A 244 7.00 -5.18 23.97
CA VAL A 244 7.23 -4.77 22.58
C VAL A 244 6.00 -4.17 21.91
N ALA A 245 4.80 -4.24 22.51
CA ALA A 245 3.56 -3.73 21.95
C ALA A 245 3.60 -2.21 21.73
N MET A 246 4.20 -1.48 22.69
CA MET A 246 4.30 -0.01 22.64
C MET A 246 5.60 0.51 21.98
N LYS A 247 6.40 -0.36 21.35
CA LYS A 247 7.64 0.06 20.69
C LYS A 247 7.37 0.51 19.26
N TRP A 248 7.92 1.67 18.89
CA TRP A 248 7.91 2.12 17.51
C TRP A 248 8.60 1.09 16.60
N TYR A 249 7.96 0.79 15.47
CA TYR A 249 8.50 -0.12 14.47
C TYR A 249 8.19 0.46 13.09
N ILE A 250 9.21 0.58 12.24
CA ILE A 250 9.02 1.00 10.85
C ILE A 250 9.28 -0.21 9.97
N ASP A 251 8.30 -0.61 9.16
CA ASP A 251 8.48 -1.69 8.19
C ASP A 251 9.50 -1.28 7.11
N PRO A 252 10.66 -1.95 7.04
CA PRO A 252 11.69 -1.64 6.03
C PRO A 252 11.16 -1.79 4.59
N ALA A 253 10.21 -2.70 4.35
CA ALA A 253 9.63 -2.90 3.03
C ALA A 253 8.77 -1.69 2.62
N ALA A 254 7.92 -1.19 3.52
CA ALA A 254 7.12 0.02 3.29
C ALA A 254 7.98 1.26 3.03
N VAL A 255 9.10 1.41 3.76
CA VAL A 255 10.09 2.48 3.51
C VAL A 255 10.73 2.32 2.14
N GLY A 256 11.12 1.10 1.76
CA GLY A 256 11.69 0.80 0.44
C GLY A 256 10.75 1.16 -0.70
N VAL A 257 9.47 0.76 -0.61
CA VAL A 257 8.44 1.12 -1.60
C VAL A 257 8.25 2.63 -1.69
N SER A 258 8.25 3.32 -0.55
CA SER A 258 8.12 4.77 -0.51
C SER A 258 9.31 5.46 -1.20
N ILE A 259 10.53 5.04 -0.92
CA ILE A 259 11.73 5.55 -1.60
C ILE A 259 11.65 5.33 -3.12
N VAL A 260 11.20 4.16 -3.55
CA VAL A 260 10.99 3.86 -4.98
C VAL A 260 9.95 4.79 -5.62
N MET A 261 8.82 5.01 -4.97
CA MET A 261 7.76 5.93 -5.44
C MET A 261 8.27 7.37 -5.57
N PHE A 262 9.08 7.84 -4.62
CA PHE A 262 9.59 9.22 -4.60
C PHE A 262 10.80 9.46 -5.50
N ILE A 263 11.59 8.43 -5.83
CA ILE A 263 12.79 8.61 -6.65
C ILE A 263 12.54 8.15 -8.08
N LEU A 264 12.04 6.94 -8.29
CA LEU A 264 11.99 6.31 -9.61
C LEU A 264 10.83 6.79 -10.50
N ILE A 265 9.79 7.42 -9.94
CA ILE A 265 8.62 7.89 -10.70
C ILE A 265 8.72 9.37 -11.11
N PRO A 266 9.11 10.32 -10.23
CA PRO A 266 9.26 11.72 -10.64
C PRO A 266 10.52 11.96 -11.50
N LEU A 267 11.55 11.12 -11.43
CA LEU A 267 12.72 11.21 -12.31
C LEU A 267 12.34 11.07 -13.80
N PRO A 268 11.67 9.99 -14.25
CA PRO A 268 11.18 9.88 -15.63
C PRO A 268 10.23 11.01 -16.03
N ALA A 269 9.34 11.45 -15.14
CA ALA A 269 8.42 12.54 -15.42
C ALA A 269 9.15 13.89 -15.63
N SER A 270 10.16 14.18 -14.81
CA SER A 270 11.00 15.38 -14.95
C SER A 270 11.86 15.34 -16.23
N ILE A 271 12.39 14.17 -16.61
CA ILE A 271 13.08 13.97 -17.89
C ILE A 271 12.13 14.19 -19.07
N LEU A 272 10.92 13.61 -19.04
CA LEU A 272 9.89 13.83 -20.05
C LEU A 272 9.47 15.30 -20.15
N PHE A 273 9.37 16.00 -19.02
CA PHE A 273 9.08 17.44 -19.00
C PHE A 273 10.22 18.27 -19.62
N ILE A 274 11.48 17.93 -19.34
CA ILE A 274 12.65 18.56 -20.00
C ILE A 274 12.60 18.29 -21.51
N ILE A 275 12.39 17.04 -21.93
CA ILE A 275 12.26 16.67 -23.34
C ILE A 275 11.09 17.41 -24.00
N TYR A 276 9.93 17.52 -23.32
CA TYR A 276 8.79 18.29 -23.80
C TYR A 276 9.17 19.77 -24.00
N LYS A 277 9.83 20.39 -23.01
CA LYS A 277 10.24 21.80 -23.08
C LYS A 277 11.23 22.04 -24.24
N VAL A 278 12.18 21.13 -24.44
CA VAL A 278 13.12 21.16 -25.57
C VAL A 278 12.39 20.97 -26.91
N ARG A 279 11.49 19.99 -27.01
CA ARG A 279 10.68 19.75 -28.23
C ARG A 279 9.75 20.92 -28.55
N ARG A 280 9.14 21.56 -27.55
CA ARG A 280 8.30 22.76 -27.73
C ARG A 280 9.10 23.91 -28.34
N LYS A 281 10.33 24.15 -27.87
CA LYS A 281 11.23 25.16 -28.44
C LYS A 281 11.56 24.88 -29.92
N ASN A 282 11.68 23.60 -30.29
CA ASN A 282 11.94 23.22 -31.69
C ASN A 282 10.68 23.31 -32.57
N ARG A 283 9.49 22.99 -32.03
CA ARG A 283 8.20 23.05 -32.75
C ARG A 283 7.68 24.46 -33.00
N SER A 284 8.01 25.44 -32.14
CA SER A 284 7.64 26.85 -32.37
C SER A 284 8.29 27.47 -33.62
N VAL A 285 9.16 26.72 -34.31
CA VAL A 285 9.81 27.10 -35.57
C VAL A 285 9.31 26.24 -36.75
N THR A 286 8.28 25.41 -36.51
CA THR A 286 7.71 24.49 -37.51
C THR A 286 6.48 25.10 -38.18
N PHE A 287 6.47 25.18 -39.51
CA PHE A 287 5.32 25.65 -40.29
C PHE A 287 4.94 24.65 -41.39
N CYS A 288 3.65 24.63 -41.73
CA CYS A 288 3.13 23.81 -42.84
C CYS A 288 3.54 24.46 -44.17
N CYS A 289 3.98 23.66 -45.14
CA CYS A 289 4.37 24.15 -46.46
C CYS A 289 3.68 23.34 -47.55
N ASP A 290 2.97 24.03 -48.44
CA ASP A 290 2.33 23.43 -49.61
C ASP A 290 3.36 22.88 -50.58
N ASP A 291 3.00 21.87 -51.39
CA ASP A 291 3.92 21.07 -52.21
C ASP A 291 4.64 21.84 -53.34
N GLU A 292 4.44 23.15 -53.47
CA GLU A 292 5.19 23.99 -54.39
C GLU A 292 6.68 24.13 -54.01
N VAL A 293 7.46 24.56 -55.00
CA VAL A 293 8.93 24.59 -54.97
C VAL A 293 9.44 25.47 -53.82
N ILE A 294 10.13 24.85 -52.87
CA ILE A 294 10.78 25.55 -51.76
C ILE A 294 12.05 26.22 -52.26
N HIS A 295 12.05 27.54 -52.37
CA HIS A 295 13.27 28.33 -52.63
C HIS A 295 14.09 28.48 -51.35
N GLN A 296 15.28 27.88 -51.31
CA GLN A 296 16.23 27.99 -50.19
C GLN A 296 17.17 29.18 -50.41
N ALA A 297 17.34 30.00 -49.39
CA ALA A 297 18.27 31.12 -49.36
C ALA A 297 19.23 31.01 -48.17
N THR A 298 20.41 31.61 -48.28
CA THR A 298 21.44 31.57 -47.24
C THR A 298 21.54 32.94 -46.56
N CYS A 299 21.55 32.96 -45.23
CA CYS A 299 21.73 34.19 -44.48
C CYS A 299 23.18 34.66 -44.55
N GLU A 300 23.39 35.89 -45.01
CA GLU A 300 24.73 36.50 -45.16
C GLU A 300 25.47 36.65 -43.82
N TYR A 301 24.75 36.85 -42.71
CA TYR A 301 25.33 37.10 -41.40
C TYR A 301 25.79 35.83 -40.69
N CYS A 302 24.99 34.76 -40.73
CA CYS A 302 25.24 33.56 -39.94
C CYS A 302 25.48 32.30 -40.77
N GLY A 303 25.38 32.39 -42.10
CA GLY A 303 25.56 31.28 -43.05
C GLY A 303 24.45 30.24 -42.99
N GLY A 304 23.36 30.48 -42.27
CA GLY A 304 22.27 29.51 -42.11
C GLY A 304 21.31 29.52 -43.30
N VAL A 305 20.83 28.34 -43.69
CA VAL A 305 19.90 28.17 -44.82
C VAL A 305 18.45 28.26 -44.33
N TYR A 306 17.64 29.08 -44.99
CA TYR A 306 16.22 29.30 -44.68
C TYR A 306 15.35 29.27 -45.95
N ILE A 307 14.02 29.18 -45.78
CA ILE A 307 13.07 29.22 -46.90
C ILE A 307 12.71 30.68 -47.22
N ALA A 308 12.97 31.12 -48.45
CA ALA A 308 12.69 32.47 -48.91
C ALA A 308 11.19 32.78 -48.93
N GLY A 309 10.81 34.02 -48.59
CA GLY A 309 9.40 34.47 -48.55
C GLY A 309 8.61 34.07 -47.31
N GLN A 310 9.16 33.23 -46.43
CA GLN A 310 8.47 32.75 -45.21
C GLN A 310 8.85 33.51 -43.93
N HIS A 311 9.96 34.25 -43.94
CA HIS A 311 10.47 34.97 -42.77
C HIS A 311 11.01 36.35 -43.16
N THR A 312 10.72 37.37 -42.34
CA THR A 312 11.29 38.72 -42.46
C THR A 312 12.68 38.83 -41.82
N ASN A 313 12.98 37.94 -40.86
CA ASN A 313 14.26 37.86 -40.14
C ASN A 313 14.81 36.44 -40.16
N CYS A 314 16.14 36.29 -40.09
CA CYS A 314 16.81 35.00 -40.10
C CYS A 314 16.40 34.15 -38.89
N PRO A 315 15.93 32.90 -39.08
CA PRO A 315 15.46 32.05 -37.99
C PRO A 315 16.57 31.63 -37.01
N TYR A 316 17.84 31.80 -37.38
CA TYR A 316 19.00 31.43 -36.54
C TYR A 316 19.59 32.61 -35.77
N CYS A 317 19.74 33.78 -36.41
CA CYS A 317 20.46 34.93 -35.84
C CYS A 317 19.61 36.21 -35.71
N GLN A 318 18.34 36.17 -36.12
CA GLN A 318 17.40 37.29 -36.08
C GLN A 318 17.81 38.52 -36.92
N ALA A 319 18.88 38.45 -37.72
CA ALA A 319 19.23 39.50 -38.66
C ALA A 319 18.15 39.68 -39.73
N SER A 320 17.87 40.92 -40.12
CA SER A 320 16.89 41.24 -41.18
C SER A 320 17.30 40.60 -42.50
N ILE A 321 16.35 39.94 -43.15
CA ILE A 321 16.54 39.37 -44.49
C ILE A 321 16.01 40.39 -45.50
N GLN A 322 16.80 40.69 -46.54
CA GLN A 322 16.29 41.50 -47.66
C GLN A 322 15.33 40.65 -48.49
N SER A 323 14.11 41.16 -48.68
CA SER A 323 13.03 40.54 -49.46
C SER A 323 13.36 40.45 -50.95
#